data_AF-A0A5J5FTM7-F1
#
_entry.id   AF-A0A5J5FTM7-F1
#
_cell.length_a   1.000
_cell.length_b   1.000
_cell.length_c   1.000
_cell.angle_alpha   90.00
_cell.angle_beta   90.00
_cell.angle_gamma   90.00
#
_symmetry.space_group_name_H-M   'P 1'
#
loop_
_entity.id
_entity.type
_entity.pdbx_description
1 polymer ?
#
loop_
_entity_poly.entity_id
_entity_poly.type
_entity_poly.pdbx_seq_one_letter_code
_entity_poly.pdbx_strand_id
1 'polypeptide(L)'
;MRLTKDVIQKLLDMNEGFEKTTENVSGNFRETNYYLINDGKLLVRSVGKTSWADSRFNKNTIADIDQARRVLKKFMDALKTDGIK
;
A
#
# COMPACT_ATOMS: atom_id res chain seq x y z
N MET A 1 -1.29 0.15 19.22
CA MET A 1 -0.53 1.33 18.73
C MET A 1 -1.47 2.27 17.97
N ARG A 2 -1.51 3.56 18.33
CA ARG A 2 -2.31 4.57 17.61
C ARG A 2 -1.43 5.18 16.51
N LEU A 3 -1.75 4.89 15.26
CA LEU A 3 -1.11 5.50 14.10
C LEU A 3 -1.58 6.95 13.96
N THR A 4 -0.88 7.87 14.63
CA THR A 4 -1.05 9.31 14.44
C THR A 4 -0.31 9.76 13.18
N LYS A 5 -0.62 10.96 12.68
CA LYS A 5 0.04 11.52 11.49
C LYS A 5 1.57 11.54 11.60
N ASP A 6 2.10 11.90 12.76
CA ASP A 6 3.54 11.94 13.04
C ASP A 6 4.19 10.55 12.94
N VAL A 7 3.54 9.54 13.53
CA VAL A 7 4.02 8.15 13.51
C VAL A 7 3.96 7.56 12.10
N ILE A 8 2.91 7.90 11.34
CA ILE A 8 2.79 7.49 9.93
C ILE A 8 3.94 8.05 9.11
N GLN A 9 4.25 9.34 9.28
CA GLN A 9 5.33 9.98 8.55
C GLN A 9 6.67 9.32 8.88
N LYS A 10 6.99 9.16 10.18
CA LYS A 10 8.18 8.42 10.63
C LYS A 10 8.26 7.01 10.05
N LEU A 11 7.14 6.28 10.00
CA LEU A 11 7.11 4.94 9.41
C LEU A 11 7.42 4.96 7.91
N LEU A 12 6.91 5.95 7.17
CA LEU A 12 7.20 6.10 5.74
C LEU A 12 8.68 6.43 5.52
N ASP A 13 9.23 7.37 6.30
CA ASP A 13 10.64 7.74 6.21
C ASP A 13 11.57 6.58 6.61
N MET A 14 11.22 5.81 7.65
CA MET A 14 12.01 4.65 8.10
C MET A 14 11.95 3.45 7.14
N ASN A 15 10.91 3.38 6.31
CA ASN A 15 10.67 2.28 5.38
C ASN A 15 10.83 2.73 3.92
N GLU A 16 11.75 3.65 3.67
CA GLU A 16 12.10 4.08 2.32
C GLU A 16 12.61 2.89 1.48
N GLY A 17 12.07 2.73 0.28
CA GLY A 17 12.35 1.57 -0.59
C GLY A 17 11.55 0.31 -0.22
N PHE A 18 10.60 0.38 0.71
CA PHE A 18 9.72 -0.75 0.99
C PHE A 18 8.80 -1.02 -0.20
N GLU A 19 8.84 -2.26 -0.66
CA GLU A 19 8.00 -2.76 -1.75
C GLU A 19 7.17 -3.95 -1.27
N LYS A 20 5.87 -3.90 -1.55
CA LYS A 20 4.98 -5.03 -1.29
C LYS A 20 4.00 -5.20 -2.43
N THR A 21 3.80 -6.44 -2.82
CA THR A 21 2.78 -6.80 -3.80
C THR A 21 1.73 -7.68 -3.12
N THR A 22 0.46 -7.38 -3.37
CA THR A 22 -0.64 -8.26 -2.98
C THR A 22 -1.52 -8.55 -4.17
N GLU A 23 -1.90 -9.81 -4.31
CA GLU A 23 -2.84 -10.23 -5.34
C GLU A 23 -4.18 -10.60 -4.70
N ASN A 24 -5.25 -10.15 -5.32
CA ASN A 24 -6.61 -10.51 -4.99
C ASN A 24 -7.24 -11.19 -6.21
N VAL A 25 -7.61 -12.45 -6.06
CA VAL A 25 -8.19 -13.27 -7.14
C VAL A 25 -9.53 -13.79 -6.64
N SER A 26 -10.60 -13.48 -7.38
CA SER A 26 -11.94 -13.97 -7.07
C SER A 26 -12.70 -14.25 -8.37
N GLY A 27 -12.86 -15.53 -8.71
CA GLY A 27 -13.46 -15.97 -9.96
C GLY A 27 -12.78 -15.35 -11.18
N ASN A 28 -13.52 -14.52 -11.92
CA ASN A 28 -13.03 -13.82 -13.11
C ASN A 28 -12.38 -12.45 -12.80
N PHE A 29 -12.36 -12.02 -11.54
CA PHE A 29 -11.69 -10.79 -11.11
C PHE A 29 -10.26 -11.10 -10.63
N ARG A 30 -9.28 -10.36 -11.16
CA ARG A 30 -7.91 -10.39 -10.67
C ARG A 30 -7.39 -8.97 -10.53
N GLU A 31 -6.94 -8.62 -9.34
CA GLU A 31 -6.32 -7.34 -9.03
C GLU A 31 -4.98 -7.59 -8.34
N THR A 32 -3.94 -6.98 -8.88
CA THR A 32 -2.60 -6.93 -8.32
C THR A 32 -2.35 -5.51 -7.85
N ASN A 33 -2.15 -5.35 -6.54
CA ASN A 33 -1.80 -4.09 -5.91
C ASN A 33 -0.31 -4.09 -5.58
N TYR A 34 0.38 -3.07 -6.05
CA TYR A 34 1.78 -2.78 -5.78
C TYR A 34 1.85 -1.57 -4.84
N TYR A 35 2.57 -1.71 -3.75
CA TYR A 35 2.82 -0.69 -2.75
C TYR A 35 4.31 -0.39 -2.73
N LEU A 36 4.67 0.88 -2.93
CA LEU A 36 6.05 1.35 -2.89
C LEU A 36 6.12 2.56 -1.97
N ILE A 37 7.03 2.55 -1.01
CA ILE A 37 7.33 3.73 -0.19
C ILE A 37 8.56 4.41 -0.79
N ASN A 38 8.40 5.66 -1.20
CA ASN A 38 9.46 6.46 -1.79
C ASN A 38 9.29 7.93 -1.41
N ASP A 39 10.39 8.63 -1.07
CA ASP A 39 10.38 10.06 -0.71
C ASP A 39 9.35 10.39 0.40
N GLY A 40 9.28 9.55 1.43
CA GLY A 40 8.32 9.70 2.53
C GLY A 40 6.84 9.61 2.13
N LYS A 41 6.54 9.10 0.92
CA LYS A 41 5.20 8.94 0.37
C LYS A 41 4.94 7.48 0.02
N LEU A 42 3.69 7.06 0.16
CA LEU A 42 3.25 5.74 -0.27
C LEU A 42 2.63 5.85 -1.66
N LEU A 43 3.25 5.18 -2.63
CA LEU A 43 2.75 5.00 -3.99
C LEU A 43 1.99 3.69 -4.06
N VAL A 44 0.75 3.76 -4.57
CA VAL A 44 -0.11 2.60 -4.74
C VAL A 44 -0.45 2.46 -6.22
N ARG A 45 -0.17 1.29 -6.78
CA ARG A 45 -0.53 0.94 -8.14
C ARG A 45 -1.40 -0.30 -8.15
N SER A 46 -2.61 -0.18 -8.69
CA SER A 46 -3.57 -1.26 -8.79
C SER A 46 -3.77 -1.62 -10.26
N VAL A 47 -3.37 -2.83 -10.63
CA VAL A 47 -3.52 -3.36 -11.99
C VAL A 47 -4.42 -4.57 -11.94
N GLY A 48 -5.44 -4.62 -12.78
CA GLY A 48 -6.34 -5.76 -12.76
C GLY A 48 -7.20 -5.91 -14.00
N LYS A 49 -7.92 -7.02 -14.01
CA LYS A 49 -8.99 -7.30 -14.95
C LYS A 49 -10.24 -7.69 -14.18
N THR A 50 -11.39 -7.19 -14.59
CA THR A 50 -12.68 -7.60 -14.04
C THR A 50 -13.32 -8.68 -14.90
N SER A 51 -14.49 -9.19 -14.49
CA SER A 51 -15.22 -10.26 -15.18
C SER A 51 -15.78 -9.86 -16.56
N TRP A 52 -15.54 -8.63 -17.02
CA TRP A 52 -15.98 -8.12 -18.31
C TRP A 52 -14.82 -8.18 -19.30
N ALA A 53 -15.09 -8.69 -20.52
CA ALA A 53 -14.07 -9.09 -21.50
C ALA A 53 -13.01 -8.01 -21.82
N ASP A 54 -13.35 -6.73 -21.71
CA ASP A 54 -12.47 -5.60 -22.01
C ASP A 54 -12.08 -4.74 -20.78
N SER A 55 -12.53 -5.11 -19.59
CA SER A 55 -12.35 -4.29 -18.39
C SER A 55 -11.01 -4.54 -17.71
N ARG A 56 -9.94 -4.00 -18.30
CA ARG A 56 -8.62 -3.87 -17.66
C ARG A 56 -8.49 -2.50 -17.03
N PHE A 57 -7.90 -2.44 -15.84
CA PHE A 57 -7.59 -1.18 -15.19
C PHE A 57 -6.14 -1.16 -14.73
N ASN A 58 -5.53 0.02 -14.82
CA ASN A 58 -4.21 0.33 -14.27
C ASN A 58 -4.33 1.71 -13.63
N LYS A 59 -4.42 1.74 -12.31
CA LYS A 59 -4.57 2.96 -11.52
C LYS A 59 -3.30 3.17 -10.72
N ASN A 60 -2.73 4.37 -10.82
CA ASN A 60 -1.61 4.80 -10.00
C ASN A 60 -2.10 5.96 -9.14
N THR A 61 -1.94 5.83 -7.83
CA THR A 61 -2.40 6.82 -6.86
C THR A 61 -1.31 7.05 -5.82
N ILE A 62 -1.07 8.30 -5.48
CA ILE A 62 -0.26 8.68 -4.33
C ILE A 62 -1.21 8.64 -3.12
N ALA A 63 -0.90 7.81 -2.12
CA ALA A 63 -1.77 7.63 -0.97
C ALA A 63 -1.73 8.85 -0.04
N ASP A 64 -2.91 9.34 0.31
CA ASP A 64 -3.10 10.29 1.41
C ASP A 64 -2.77 9.64 2.77
N ILE A 65 -2.65 10.46 3.81
CA ILE A 65 -2.29 10.02 5.16
C ILE A 65 -3.24 8.94 5.70
N ASP A 66 -4.55 9.06 5.45
CA ASP A 66 -5.54 8.05 5.83
C ASP A 66 -5.39 6.74 5.06
N GLN A 67 -5.06 6.82 3.76
CA GLN A 67 -4.80 5.64 2.93
C GLN A 67 -3.49 4.96 3.37
N ALA A 68 -2.43 5.75 3.55
CA ALA A 68 -1.15 5.29 4.09
C ALA A 68 -1.34 4.61 5.44
N ARG A 69 -2.12 5.19 6.35
CA ARG A 69 -2.45 4.56 7.64
C ARG A 69 -3.05 3.17 7.48
N ARG A 70 -4.02 3.00 6.58
CA ARG A 70 -4.69 1.70 6.35
C ARG A 70 -3.70 0.67 5.79
N VAL A 71 -2.87 1.09 4.84
CA VAL A 71 -1.86 0.22 4.22
C VAL A 71 -0.77 -0.16 5.21
N LEU A 72 -0.22 0.80 5.95
CA LEU A 72 0.78 0.56 6.99
C LEU A 72 0.24 -0.38 8.07
N LYS A 73 -1.02 -0.19 8.50
CA LYS A 73 -1.67 -1.10 9.44
C LYS A 73 -1.81 -2.51 8.87
N LYS A 74 -2.10 -2.65 7.58
CA LYS A 74 -2.24 -3.94 6.89
C LYS A 74 -0.91 -4.70 6.79
N PHE A 75 0.20 -3.97 6.64
CA PHE A 75 1.55 -4.54 6.52
C PHE A 75 2.40 -4.36 7.78
N MET A 76 1.77 -4.12 8.92
CA MET A 76 2.49 -3.78 10.15
C MET A 76 3.50 -4.85 10.56
N ASP A 77 3.18 -6.13 10.33
CA ASP A 77 4.07 -7.26 10.59
C ASP A 77 5.29 -7.33 9.65
N ALA A 78 5.21 -6.69 8.48
CA ALA A 78 6.28 -6.70 7.46
C ALA A 78 7.09 -5.40 7.43
N LEU A 79 6.62 -4.35 8.10
CA LEU A 79 7.30 -3.07 8.19
C LEU A 79 8.35 -3.09 9.28
N LYS A 80 9.44 -2.33 9.08
CA LYS A 80 10.41 -2.04 10.13
C LYS A 80 9.74 -1.13 11.14
N THR A 81 9.26 -1.72 12.23
CA THR A 81 8.67 -1.02 13.38
C THR A 81 9.65 -0.91 14.55
N ASP A 82 10.93 -1.20 14.31
CA ASP A 82 11.98 -1.22 15.33
C ASP A 82 12.04 0.12 16.08
N GLY A 83 11.74 0.07 17.38
CA GLY A 83 11.74 1.24 18.27
C GLY A 83 10.44 2.03 18.37
N ILE A 84 9.36 1.67 17.66
CA ILE A 84 8.07 2.36 17.78
C ILE A 84 7.19 1.64 18.81
N LYS A 85 7.28 2.07 20.07
CA LYS A 85 6.53 1.52 21.21
C LYS A 85 5.20 2.25 21.44
#